data_AF-A0A127T7R5-F1
#
_entry.id   AF-A0A127T7R5-F1
#
_cell.length_a   1.000
_cell.length_b   1.000
_cell.length_c   1.000
_cell.angle_alpha   90.00
_cell.angle_beta   90.00
_cell.angle_gamma   90.00
#
_symmetry.space_group_name_H-M   'P 1'
#
loop_
_entity.id
_entity.type
_entity.pdbx_description
1 polymer ?
#
loop_
_entity_poly.entity_id
_entity_poly.type
_entity_poly.pdbx_seq_one_letter_code
_entity_poly.pdbx_strand_id
1 'polypeptide(L)' 'MEEMKMSNQYVVSDGDAVNLQYLVAMCTDEYDTHIVLFDNGTRMGVTDELFKKIMAAIHNQGR' A
#
# COMPACT_ATOMS: atom_id res chain seq x y z
N MET A 1 27.17 -6.52 -5.06
CA MET A 1 25.85 -6.86 -4.51
C MET A 1 24.92 -5.81 -5.09
N GLU A 2 24.07 -6.17 -6.06
CA GLU A 2 23.10 -5.22 -6.63
C GLU A 2 21.99 -4.97 -5.61
N GLU A 3 21.71 -3.70 -5.31
CA GLU A 3 20.54 -3.31 -4.53
C GLU A 3 19.28 -3.61 -5.37
N MET A 4 18.44 -4.55 -4.91
CA MET A 4 17.08 -4.67 -5.44
C MET A 4 16.30 -3.41 -5.08
N LYS A 5 16.03 -2.56 -6.08
CA LYS A 5 15.08 -1.46 -5.91
C LYS A 5 13.68 -2.03 -5.71
N MET A 6 13.10 -1.82 -4.52
CA MET A 6 11.69 -2.13 -4.29
C MET A 6 10.80 -1.22 -5.13
N SER A 7 9.72 -1.76 -5.68
CA SER A 7 8.71 -0.96 -6.36
C SER A 7 7.97 -0.09 -5.34
N ASN A 8 7.96 1.23 -5.55
CA ASN A 8 7.17 2.16 -4.74
C ASN A 8 5.72 2.29 -5.24
N GLN A 9 5.33 1.57 -6.29
CA GLN A 9 3.99 1.59 -6.87
C GLN A 9 3.42 0.17 -7.00
N TYR A 10 2.13 0.04 -6.69
CA TYR A 10 1.38 -1.22 -6.74
C TYR A 10 0.05 -1.02 -7.47
N VAL A 11 -0.23 -1.84 -8.49
CA VAL A 11 -1.49 -1.76 -9.25
C VAL A 11 -2.62 -2.40 -8.44
N VAL A 12 -3.76 -1.71 -8.36
CA VAL A 12 -4.97 -2.18 -7.68
C VAL A 12 -5.97 -2.75 -8.69
N SER A 13 -6.16 -2.05 -9.81
CA SER A 13 -7.14 -2.34 -10.87
C SER A 13 -6.62 -1.84 -12.21
N ASP A 14 -7.37 -2.09 -13.29
CA ASP A 14 -7.15 -1.47 -14.61
C ASP A 14 -7.47 0.03 -14.55
N GLY A 15 -6.54 0.81 -13.99
CA GLY A 15 -6.65 2.28 -13.88
C GLY A 15 -6.18 2.84 -12.54
N ASP A 16 -6.16 2.02 -11.49
CA ASP A 16 -5.79 2.46 -10.14
C ASP A 16 -4.46 1.87 -9.69
N ALA A 17 -3.63 2.71 -9.08
CA ALA A 17 -2.39 2.29 -8.45
C ALA A 17 -2.14 3.04 -7.14
N VAL A 18 -1.61 2.33 -6.16
CA VAL A 18 -1.12 2.87 -4.89
C VAL A 18 0.35 3.23 -5.06
N ASN A 19 0.72 4.48 -4.84
CA ASN A 19 2.11 4.90 -4.71
C ASN A 19 2.42 5.17 -3.23
N LEU A 20 3.42 4.45 -2.69
CA LEU A 20 3.79 4.49 -1.28
C LEU A 20 4.25 5.88 -0.81
N GLN A 21 4.71 6.74 -1.71
CA GLN A 21 5.13 8.11 -1.37
C GLN A 21 3.97 8.97 -0.83
N TYR A 22 2.74 8.69 -1.26
CA TYR A 22 1.54 9.44 -0.84
C TYR A 22 0.75 8.71 0.26
N LEU A 23 1.24 7.55 0.70
CA LEU A 23 0.59 6.73 1.71
C LEU A 23 0.79 7.36 3.10
N VAL A 24 -0.30 7.62 3.79
CA VAL A 24 -0.28 8.13 5.17
C VAL A 24 -0.53 7.02 6.17
N ALA A 25 -1.53 6.19 5.93
CA ALA A 25 -1.91 5.12 6.84
C ALA A 25 -2.60 3.97 6.12
N MET A 26 -2.60 2.81 6.77
CA MET A 26 -3.34 1.63 6.37
C MET A 26 -4.09 1.09 7.57
N CYS A 27 -5.33 0.66 7.37
CA CYS A 27 -6.15 0.07 8.43
C CYS A 27 -7.09 -1.01 7.88
N THR A 28 -7.64 -1.80 8.79
CA THR A 28 -8.75 -2.71 8.52
C THR A 28 -9.95 -2.21 9.33
N ASP A 29 -11.11 -2.10 8.69
CA ASP A 29 -12.34 -1.68 9.37
C ASP A 29 -13.06 -2.84 10.08
N GLU A 30 -14.22 -2.56 10.66
CA GLU A 30 -15.03 -3.56 11.39
C GLU A 30 -15.67 -4.64 10.49
N TYR A 31 -15.59 -4.48 9.16
CA TYR A 31 -16.11 -5.42 8.18
C TYR A 31 -14.98 -6.19 7.45
N ASP A 32 -13.79 -6.24 8.05
CA ASP A 32 -12.60 -6.87 7.48
C ASP A 32 -12.17 -6.27 6.11
N THR A 33 -12.55 -5.02 5.82
CA THR A 33 -12.12 -4.33 4.60
C THR A 33 -10.79 -3.62 4.85
N HIS A 34 -9.80 -3.88 4.00
CA HIS A 34 -8.51 -3.22 4.05
C HIS A 34 -8.55 -1.89 3.31
N ILE A 35 -8.13 -0.82 3.99
CA ILE A 35 -8.21 0.55 3.50
C ILE A 35 -6.83 1.20 3.52
N VAL A 36 -6.51 1.88 2.43
CA VAL A 36 -5.36 2.75 2.26
C VAL A 36 -5.80 4.21 2.36
N LEU A 37 -5.10 5.02 3.16
CA LEU A 37 -5.31 6.46 3.34
C LEU A 37 -4.16 7.25 2.73
N PHE A 38 -4.48 8.22 1.88
CA PHE A 38 -3.51 9.07 1.20
C PHE A 38 -3.45 10.49 1.80
N ASP A 39 -2.35 11.21 1.52
CA ASP A 39 -2.10 12.57 2.01
C ASP A 39 -3.11 13.62 1.53
N ASN A 40 -3.73 13.39 0.37
CA ASN A 40 -4.80 14.21 -0.18
C ASN A 40 -6.19 13.93 0.47
N GLY A 41 -6.25 13.08 1.50
CA GLY A 41 -7.48 12.71 2.19
C GLY A 41 -8.32 11.63 1.49
N THR A 42 -7.89 11.14 0.33
CA THR A 42 -8.56 10.03 -0.37
C THR A 42 -8.33 8.73 0.39
N ARG A 43 -9.34 7.85 0.36
CA ARG A 43 -9.24 6.47 0.84
C ARG A 43 -9.62 5.48 -0.25
N MET A 44 -8.93 4.34 -0.28
CA MET A 44 -9.16 3.30 -1.27
C MET A 44 -9.19 1.93 -0.59
N GLY A 45 -10.18 1.11 -0.92
CA GLY A 45 -10.21 -0.29 -0.53
C GLY A 45 -9.22 -1.10 -1.35
N VAL A 46 -8.48 -2.00 -0.72
CA VAL A 46 -7.51 -2.88 -1.36
C VAL A 46 -7.78 -4.33 -0.99
N THR A 47 -7.29 -5.25 -1.82
CA THR A 47 -7.35 -6.69 -1.50
C THR A 47 -6.40 -7.03 -0.35
N ASP A 48 -6.69 -8.11 0.38
CA ASP A 48 -5.81 -8.64 1.43
C ASP A 48 -4.39 -8.95 0.91
N GLU A 49 -4.29 -9.50 -0.31
CA GLU A 49 -2.98 -9.76 -0.94
C GLU A 49 -2.19 -8.47 -1.16
N LEU A 50 -2.83 -7.42 -1.68
CA LEU A 50 -2.19 -6.14 -1.91
C LEU A 50 -1.82 -5.45 -0.59
N PHE A 51 -2.70 -5.50 0.40
CA PHE A 51 -2.44 -4.99 1.75
C PHE A 51 -1.18 -5.62 2.35
N LYS A 52 -1.06 -6.95 2.30
CA LYS A 52 0.12 -7.70 2.79
C LYS A 52 1.39 -7.32 2.04
N LYS A 53 1.33 -7.16 0.71
CA LYS A 53 2.48 -6.74 -0.11
C LYS A 53 2.99 -5.36 0.29
N ILE A 54 2.08 -4.40 0.47
CA ILE A 54 2.43 -3.03 0.87
C ILE A 54 3.01 -3.03 2.30
N MET A 55 2.37 -3.70 3.25
CA MET A 55 2.84 -3.79 4.63
C MET A 55 4.24 -4.41 4.73
N ALA A 56 4.51 -5.48 3.96
CA ALA A 56 5.83 -6.09 3.89
C ALA A 56 6.89 -5.12 3.32
N ALA A 57 6.54 -4.36 2.29
CA ALA A 57 7.43 -3.36 1.70
C ALA A 57 7.80 -2.26 2.70
N ILE A 58 6.82 -1.69 3.42
CA ILE A 58 7.05 -0.66 4.43
C ILE A 58 7.92 -1.18 5.57
N HIS A 59 7.60 -2.36 6.11
CA HIS A 59 8.35 -2.94 7.22
C HIS A 59 9.80 -3.28 6.85
N ASN A 60 10.07 -3.59 5.59
CA ASN A 60 11.42 -3.86 5.09
C ASN A 60 12.21 -2.58 4.76
N GLN A 61 11.57 -1.42 4.55
CA GLN A 61 12.26 -0.14 4.33
C GLN A 61 12.79 0.51 5.63
N GLY A 62 12.20 0.16 6.78
CA GLY A 62 12.63 0.65 8.09
C GLY A 62 13.77 -0.14 8.73
N ARG A 63 14.37 -1.11 8.03
CA ARG A 63 15.46 -1.99 8.48
C ARG A 63 16.64 -1.89 7.53
#